data_AF-A0A920PDH5-F1
#
_entry.id   AF-A0A920PDH5-F1
#
_cell.length_a   1.000
_cell.length_b   1.000
_cell.length_c   1.000
_cell.angle_alpha   90.00
_cell.angle_beta   90.00
_cell.angle_gamma   90.00
#
_symmetry.space_group_name_H-M   'P 1'
#
loop_
_entity.id
_entity.type
_entity.pdbx_description
1 polymer ?
#
loop_
_entity_poly.entity_id
_entity_poly.type
_entity_poly.pdbx_seq_one_letter_code
_entity_poly.pdbx_strand_id
1 'polypeptide(L)' 'MSQPGRVYNRDQILNNVFDDGRIVLDRTVDTHIKNLRQKLKEAIPERDYIRSIYGIGYSFENA' A
#
# COMPACT_ATOMS: atom_id res chain seq x y z
N MET A 1 -1.54 -11.93 5.89
CA MET A 1 -1.08 -10.54 6.11
C MET A 1 -0.82 -10.38 7.59
N SER A 2 0.45 -10.38 8.02
CA SER A 2 0.78 -10.80 9.40
C SER A 2 0.96 -9.69 10.44
N GLN A 3 0.86 -8.40 10.10
CA GLN A 3 1.02 -7.32 11.08
C GLN A 3 0.18 -6.07 10.70
N PRO A 4 -1.01 -5.92 11.29
CA PRO A 4 -1.83 -4.71 11.14
C PRO A 4 -1.18 -3.50 11.80
N GLY A 5 -1.34 -2.32 11.23
CA GLY A 5 -0.73 -1.08 11.75
C GLY A 5 0.77 -0.95 11.48
N ARG A 6 1.41 -1.96 10.86
CA ARG A 6 2.80 -1.86 10.43
C ARG A 6 2.90 -0.94 9.22
N VAL A 7 3.84 0.00 9.31
CA VAL A 7 4.18 0.89 8.21
C VAL A 7 5.18 0.20 7.28
N TYR A 8 4.85 0.17 6.00
CA TYR A 8 5.73 -0.25 4.93
C TYR A 8 6.15 0.97 4.11
N ASN A 9 7.45 1.18 3.95
CA ASN A 9 7.96 2.19 3.02
C ASN A 9 7.83 1.68 1.56
N ARG A 10 8.09 2.57 0.59
CA ARG A 10 7.92 2.24 -0.83
C ARG A 10 8.85 1.12 -1.27
N ASP A 11 10.11 1.17 -0.88
CA ASP A 11 11.10 0.13 -1.18
C ASP A 11 10.67 -1.24 -0.65
N GLN A 12 10.15 -1.30 0.58
CA GLN A 12 9.63 -2.53 1.18
C GLN A 12 8.43 -3.07 0.42
N ILE A 13 7.53 -2.20 -0.06
CA ILE A 13 6.40 -2.64 -0.87
C ILE A 13 6.91 -3.16 -2.22
N LEU A 14 7.84 -2.46 -2.86
CA LEU A 14 8.42 -2.86 -4.14
C LEU A 14 9.15 -4.21 -4.03
N ASN A 15 10.01 -4.37 -3.04
CA ASN A 15 10.78 -5.60 -2.81
C ASN A 15 9.88 -6.81 -2.52
N ASN A 16 8.70 -6.61 -1.92
CA ASN A 16 7.76 -7.71 -1.65
C ASN A 16 6.88 -8.08 -2.87
N VAL A 17 6.77 -7.20 -3.87
CA VAL A 17 5.87 -7.39 -5.03
C VAL A 17 6.65 -7.76 -6.29
N PHE A 18 7.90 -7.28 -6.42
CA PHE A 18 8.72 -7.46 -7.60
C PHE A 18 10.04 -8.14 -7.22
N ASP A 19 10.07 -9.47 -7.35
CA ASP A 19 11.28 -10.29 -7.12
C ASP A 19 12.07 -10.52 -8.43
N ASP A 20 11.62 -9.94 -9.55
CA ASP A 20 12.15 -10.23 -10.91
C ASP A 20 13.14 -9.20 -11.47
N GLY A 21 13.66 -8.29 -10.63
CA GLY A 21 14.70 -7.33 -11.03
C GLY A 21 14.21 -6.16 -11.90
N ARG A 22 12.89 -5.94 -12.01
CA ARG A 22 12.36 -4.72 -12.64
C ARG A 22 12.70 -3.49 -11.80
N ILE A 23 13.30 -2.49 -12.44
CA ILE A 23 13.44 -1.15 -11.87
C ILE A 23 12.06 -0.50 -11.87
N VAL A 24 11.39 -0.54 -10.73
CA VAL A 24 10.10 0.09 -10.53
C VAL A 24 10.30 1.38 -9.72
N LEU A 25 9.77 2.49 -10.24
CA LEU A 25 9.84 3.79 -9.55
C LEU A 25 8.91 3.81 -8.33
N ASP A 26 9.32 4.50 -7.27
CA ASP A 26 8.52 4.82 -6.09
C ASP A 26 7.08 5.28 -6.39
N ARG A 27 6.91 6.08 -7.45
CA ARG A 27 5.61 6.61 -7.89
C ARG A 27 4.64 5.53 -8.39
N THR A 28 5.16 4.38 -8.81
CA THR A 28 4.35 3.23 -9.20
C THR A 28 3.60 2.68 -7.98
N VAL A 29 4.24 2.65 -6.80
CA VAL A 29 3.58 2.28 -5.53
C VAL A 29 2.39 3.20 -5.25
N ASP A 30 2.58 4.52 -5.38
CA ASP A 30 1.51 5.50 -5.14
C ASP A 30 0.27 5.21 -6.02
N THR A 31 0.49 4.85 -7.29
CA THR A 31 -0.57 4.53 -8.25
C THR A 31 -1.30 3.25 -7.88
N HIS A 32 -0.56 2.20 -7.51
CA HIS A 32 -1.16 0.94 -7.06
C HIS A 32 -1.97 1.12 -5.77
N ILE A 33 -1.45 1.89 -4.80
CA ILE A 33 -2.18 2.19 -3.56
C ILE A 33 -3.47 2.98 -3.86
N LYS A 34 -3.42 3.98 -4.75
CA LYS A 34 -4.61 4.73 -5.16
C LYS A 34 -5.67 3.82 -5.77
N ASN A 35 -5.28 2.96 -6.70
CA ASN A 35 -6.20 2.04 -7.38
C ASN A 35 -6.78 1.00 -6.39
N LEU A 36 -5.95 0.50 -5.47
CA LEU A 36 -6.41 -0.43 -4.43
C LEU A 36 -7.41 0.23 -3.48
N ARG A 37 -7.15 1.46 -3.02
CA ARG A 37 -8.10 2.23 -2.20
C ARG A 37 -9.45 2.40 -2.89
N GLN A 38 -9.44 2.71 -4.18
CA GLN A 38 -10.68 2.88 -4.93
C GLN A 38 -11.51 1.59 -4.95
N LYS A 39 -10.87 0.45 -5.27
CA LYS A 39 -11.54 -0.86 -5.26
C LYS A 39 -12.07 -1.24 -3.87
N LEU A 40 -11.31 -0.95 -2.81
CA LEU A 40 -11.74 -1.21 -1.44
C LEU A 40 -12.94 -0.34 -1.06
N LYS A 41 -12.95 0.93 -1.47
CA LYS A 41 -14.06 1.85 -1.22
C LYS A 41 -15.32 1.46 -1.99
N GLU A 42 -15.19 0.90 -3.19
CA GLU A 42 -16.31 0.36 -3.95
C GLU A 42 -16.89 -0.91 -3.29
N ALA A 43 -16.02 -1.76 -2.73
CA ALA A 43 -16.45 -3.01 -2.09
C ALA A 43 -16.96 -2.82 -0.65
N ILE A 44 -16.36 -1.91 0.12
CA ILE A 44 -16.65 -1.67 1.55
C ILE A 44 -16.59 -0.15 1.83
N PRO A 45 -17.64 0.61 1.46
CA PRO A 45 -17.62 2.08 1.50
C PRO A 45 -17.47 2.67 2.90
N GLU A 46 -17.94 1.96 3.92
CA GLU A 46 -17.88 2.39 5.33
C GLU A 46 -16.48 2.30 5.96
N ARG A 47 -15.46 1.80 5.25
CA ARG A 47 -14.13 1.56 5.82
C ARG A 47 -12.99 2.09 4.96
N ASP A 48 -11.98 2.65 5.63
CA ASP A 48 -10.70 2.99 5.03
C ASP A 48 -9.61 2.09 5.62
N TYR A 49 -9.03 1.23 4.77
CA TYR A 49 -8.07 0.21 5.17
C TYR A 49 -6.62 0.64 5.02
N ILE A 50 -6.33 1.74 4.30
CA ILE A 50 -4.96 2.11 3.96
C ILE A 50 -4.68 3.52 4.45
N ARG A 51 -3.78 3.64 5.43
CA ARG A 51 -3.35 4.93 5.96
C ARG A 51 -2.06 5.39 5.27
N SER A 52 -2.04 6.64 4.80
CA SER A 52 -0.84 7.30 4.29
C SER A 52 -0.10 8.02 5.42
N ILE A 53 1.20 7.77 5.55
CA ILE A 53 2.06 8.44 6.52
C ILE A 53 3.13 9.20 5.72
N TYR A 54 2.99 10.53 5.68
CA TYR A 54 3.82 11.40 4.86
C TYR A 54 5.31 11.22 5.19
N GLY A 55 6.14 11.08 4.16
CA GLY A 55 7.58 10.85 4.31
C GLY A 55 7.98 9.44 4.78
N ILE A 56 7.03 8.57 5.16
CA ILE A 56 7.34 7.24 5.71
C ILE A 56 6.82 6.12 4.80
N GLY A 57 5.53 6.13 4.44
CA GLY A 57 4.94 5.06 3.64
C GLY A 57 3.46 4.82 3.91
N TYR A 58 3.07 3.55 3.91
CA TYR A 58 1.67 3.11 4.01
C TYR A 58 1.49 2.07 5.10
N SER A 59 0.40 2.18 5.84
CA SER A 59 -0.06 1.18 6.81
C SER A 59 -1.35 0.54 6.30
N PHE A 60 -1.48 -0.77 6.52
CA PHE A 60 -2.75 -1.47 6.38
C PHE A 60 -3.38 -1.59 7.78
N GLU A 61 -4.54 -0.97 7.94
CA GLU A 61 -5.30 -1.01 9.20
C GLU A 61 -6.18 -2.27 9.20
N ASN A 62 -6.14 -3.03 10.29
CA ASN A 62 -7.11 -4.10 10.47
C ASN A 62 -8.44 -3.54 10.96
N ALA A 63 -9.46 -4.24 10.48
CA ALA A 63 -10.86 -4.14 10.82
C ALA A 63 -11.20 -3.97 12.30
#